data_AF-A0A975KIY5-F1
#
_entry.id   AF-A0A975KIY5-F1
#
_cell.length_a   1.000
_cell.length_b   1.000
_cell.length_c   1.000
_cell.angle_alpha   90.00
_cell.angle_beta   90.00
_cell.angle_gamma   90.00
#
_symmetry.space_group_name_H-M   'P 1'
#
loop_
_entity.id
_entity.type
_entity.pdbx_description
1 polymer ?
#
loop_
_entity_poly.entity_id
_entity_poly.type
_entity_poly.pdbx_seq_one_letter_code
_entity_poly.pdbx_strand_id
1 'polypeptide(L)'
;MANLLRSFGAKPFLTDCNTLYSGRRSNAVEHLQSAMENGFNPISAQCQVIIADGVKGTDYREIPIDGEYCPTPKIGTAIADADIIISMNHFKGHEQTGFGGALKNLGMGCASVGGKLELHASSQPKIDTGNCIGCNICVKHCAHNAIHLNAERKAEIDYAKCVGCGQCVALCQHDAAVVSDWDTSERLNYKIAEYSAAVLKDKPHFHISFIMNVSPECDCWNHNDAAIIPDLGMLASADPVALDKACADLVIQSPILHGNNVLAKGHEHEDLCGCDKFHMVHPDTDWLAGLRHAEKIGLGTMDYELIKI
;
A
#
# COMPACT_ATOMS: atom_id res chain seq x y z
N MET A 1 18.33 -10.55 7.82
CA MET A 1 17.41 -10.02 8.85
C MET A 1 16.83 -11.11 9.75
N ALA A 2 16.09 -12.11 9.24
CA ALA A 2 15.40 -13.10 10.08
C ALA A 2 16.29 -13.81 11.13
N ASN A 3 17.51 -14.23 10.76
CA ASN A 3 18.45 -14.84 11.70
C ASN A 3 18.91 -13.89 12.81
N LEU A 4 19.10 -12.60 12.49
CA LEU A 4 19.43 -11.57 13.47
C LEU A 4 18.29 -11.41 14.49
N LEU A 5 17.06 -11.27 14.00
CA LEU A 5 15.86 -11.18 14.86
C LEU A 5 15.70 -12.42 15.74
N ARG A 6 15.97 -13.62 15.21
CA ARG A 6 15.94 -14.86 15.98
C ARG A 6 17.01 -14.90 17.08
N SER A 7 18.19 -14.30 16.84
CA SER A 7 19.22 -14.19 17.87
C SER A 7 18.81 -13.29 19.04
N PHE A 8 17.84 -12.39 18.84
CA PHE A 8 17.18 -11.62 19.89
C PHE A 8 15.93 -12.31 20.49
N GLY A 9 15.65 -13.56 20.10
CA GLY A 9 14.52 -14.34 20.61
C GLY A 9 13.21 -14.16 19.85
N ALA A 10 13.18 -13.40 18.76
CA ALA A 10 11.97 -13.18 17.97
C ALA A 10 11.59 -14.41 17.12
N LYS A 11 10.31 -14.48 16.74
CA LYS A 11 9.75 -15.46 15.80
C LYS A 11 9.30 -14.74 14.52
N PRO A 12 10.23 -14.34 13.63
CA PRO A 12 9.89 -13.51 12.48
C PRO A 12 9.08 -14.28 11.43
N PHE A 13 8.21 -13.56 10.73
CA PHE A 13 7.57 -13.98 9.49
C PHE A 13 7.53 -12.78 8.53
N LEU A 14 7.61 -13.04 7.22
CA LEU A 14 7.31 -12.03 6.20
C LEU A 14 5.80 -12.01 5.97
N THR A 15 5.26 -10.86 5.63
CA THR A 15 3.82 -10.73 5.43
C THR A 15 3.46 -9.65 4.44
N ASP A 16 2.30 -9.84 3.81
CA ASP A 16 1.62 -8.89 2.94
C ASP A 16 0.11 -9.20 3.02
N CYS A 17 -0.72 -8.28 2.54
CA CYS A 17 -2.16 -8.50 2.38
C CYS A 17 -2.52 -8.60 0.89
N ASN A 18 -3.60 -9.29 0.57
CA ASN A 18 -4.05 -9.45 -0.82
C ASN A 18 -4.35 -8.09 -1.49
N THR A 19 -4.19 -8.05 -2.82
CA THR A 19 -4.41 -6.84 -3.61
C THR A 19 -5.89 -6.60 -3.92
N LEU A 20 -6.26 -5.33 -4.07
CA LEU A 20 -7.61 -4.92 -4.48
C LEU A 20 -7.91 -5.30 -5.95
N TYR A 21 -6.89 -5.31 -6.79
CA TYR A 21 -6.99 -5.61 -8.21
C TYR A 21 -6.75 -7.10 -8.50
N SER A 22 -7.25 -7.56 -9.64
CA SER A 22 -7.09 -8.95 -10.09
C SER A 22 -5.65 -9.27 -10.50
N GLY A 23 -5.29 -10.53 -10.32
CA GLY A 23 -3.95 -11.04 -10.58
C GLY A 23 -3.51 -12.01 -9.49
N ARG A 24 -2.25 -12.45 -9.55
CA ARG A 24 -1.74 -13.52 -8.67
C ARG A 24 -1.65 -13.14 -7.19
N ARG A 25 -1.90 -11.88 -6.83
CA ARG A 25 -1.91 -11.41 -5.43
C ARG A 25 -3.32 -11.15 -4.88
N SER A 26 -4.38 -11.44 -5.64
CA SER A 26 -5.76 -11.23 -5.21
C SER A 26 -6.28 -12.28 -4.22
N ASN A 27 -5.58 -13.41 -4.08
CA ASN A 27 -5.89 -14.47 -3.13
C ASN A 27 -4.61 -15.11 -2.58
N ALA A 28 -4.66 -15.62 -1.34
CA ALA A 28 -3.45 -16.05 -0.64
C ALA A 28 -2.71 -17.22 -1.31
N VAL A 29 -3.43 -18.11 -2.01
CA VAL A 29 -2.83 -19.31 -2.60
C VAL A 29 -1.90 -18.93 -3.74
N GLU A 30 -2.39 -18.14 -4.70
CA GLU A 30 -1.55 -17.63 -5.78
C GLU A 30 -0.56 -16.59 -5.28
N HIS A 31 -0.90 -15.83 -4.24
CA HIS A 31 -0.03 -14.81 -3.68
C HIS A 31 1.22 -15.44 -3.08
N LEU A 32 1.07 -16.53 -2.30
CA LEU A 32 2.20 -17.29 -1.78
C LEU A 32 3.04 -17.92 -2.89
N GLN A 33 2.42 -18.39 -3.97
CA GLN A 33 3.15 -18.92 -5.12
C GLN A 33 3.96 -17.82 -5.82
N SER A 34 3.37 -16.63 -6.01
CA SER A 34 4.06 -15.46 -6.57
C SER A 34 5.21 -15.00 -5.67
N ALA A 35 4.99 -14.95 -4.35
CA ALA A 35 6.03 -14.67 -3.37
C ALA A 35 7.19 -15.67 -3.49
N MET A 36 6.86 -16.97 -3.60
CA MET A 36 7.86 -18.02 -3.72
C MET A 36 8.77 -17.86 -4.94
N GLU A 37 8.16 -17.61 -6.11
CA GLU A 37 8.87 -17.41 -7.39
C GLU A 37 9.77 -16.18 -7.37
N ASN A 38 9.40 -15.14 -6.61
CA ASN A 38 10.18 -13.92 -6.45
C ASN A 38 11.20 -13.98 -5.30
N GLY A 39 11.42 -15.16 -4.70
CA GLY A 39 12.42 -15.35 -3.65
C GLY A 39 11.94 -14.99 -2.24
N PHE A 40 10.67 -14.58 -2.07
CA PHE A 40 10.02 -14.45 -0.76
C PHE A 40 9.51 -15.82 -0.33
N ASN A 41 10.43 -16.73 0.00
CA ASN A 41 10.11 -18.07 0.49
C ASN A 41 10.95 -18.43 1.72
N PRO A 42 10.57 -19.46 2.49
CA PRO A 42 11.26 -19.82 3.72
C PRO A 42 12.74 -20.19 3.55
N ILE A 43 13.14 -20.64 2.36
CA ILE A 43 14.53 -20.99 2.06
C ILE A 43 15.37 -19.71 1.95
N SER A 44 14.96 -18.76 1.13
CA SER A 44 15.70 -17.50 0.93
C SER A 44 15.54 -16.54 2.11
N ALA A 45 14.32 -16.35 2.60
CA ALA A 45 14.01 -15.39 3.67
C ALA A 45 14.38 -15.90 5.07
N GLN A 46 14.57 -17.21 5.24
CA GLN A 46 14.83 -17.87 6.52
C GLN A 46 13.70 -17.69 7.56
N CYS A 47 12.49 -17.36 7.11
CA CYS A 47 11.25 -17.30 7.90
C CYS A 47 10.02 -17.58 7.03
N GLN A 48 8.88 -17.89 7.66
CA GLN A 48 7.63 -18.16 6.95
C GLN A 48 7.05 -16.90 6.31
N VAL A 49 6.22 -17.07 5.28
CA VAL A 49 5.42 -16.00 4.68
C VAL A 49 3.96 -16.22 5.07
N ILE A 50 3.30 -15.17 5.56
CA ILE A 50 1.89 -15.20 5.96
C ILE A 50 1.14 -14.12 5.21
N ILE A 51 0.08 -14.48 4.50
CA ILE A 51 -0.84 -13.51 3.92
C ILE A 51 -1.81 -13.08 5.01
N ALA A 52 -1.67 -11.84 5.47
CA ALA A 52 -2.21 -11.40 6.75
C ALA A 52 -3.72 -11.24 6.77
N ASP A 53 -4.36 -11.04 5.62
CA ASP A 53 -5.80 -10.86 5.45
C ASP A 53 -6.53 -12.12 4.95
N GLY A 54 -5.89 -13.28 5.10
CA GLY A 54 -6.51 -14.58 4.85
C GLY A 54 -6.62 -14.94 3.37
N VAL A 55 -7.34 -16.01 3.07
CA VAL A 55 -7.36 -16.58 1.71
C VAL A 55 -7.98 -15.63 0.68
N LYS A 56 -8.99 -14.86 1.08
CA LYS A 56 -9.77 -13.98 0.21
C LYS A 56 -9.66 -12.50 0.57
N GLY A 57 -8.73 -12.13 1.45
CA GLY A 57 -8.59 -10.74 1.89
C GLY A 57 -9.67 -10.25 2.86
N THR A 58 -10.40 -11.16 3.50
CA THR A 58 -11.52 -10.86 4.39
C THR A 58 -11.15 -10.86 5.86
N ASP A 59 -9.96 -11.31 6.22
CA ASP A 59 -9.59 -11.58 7.62
C ASP A 59 -8.87 -10.36 8.19
N TYR A 60 -9.61 -9.44 8.79
CA TYR A 60 -9.04 -8.21 9.36
C TYR A 60 -9.51 -7.93 10.78
N ARG A 61 -8.78 -7.06 11.45
CA ARG A 61 -9.22 -6.37 12.65
C ARG A 61 -9.41 -4.89 12.35
N GLU A 62 -10.49 -4.35 12.88
CA GLU A 62 -10.71 -2.91 12.92
C GLU A 62 -9.93 -2.35 14.11
N ILE A 63 -9.00 -1.44 13.84
CA ILE A 63 -8.15 -0.84 14.87
C ILE A 63 -8.61 0.60 15.09
N PRO A 64 -9.31 0.92 16.19
CA PRO A 64 -9.80 2.28 16.41
C PRO A 64 -8.64 3.27 16.61
N ILE A 65 -8.69 4.39 15.89
CA ILE A 65 -7.78 5.52 16.02
C ILE A 65 -8.58 6.83 16.03
N ASP A 66 -7.95 7.92 16.46
CA ASP A 66 -8.53 9.27 16.34
C ASP A 66 -8.26 9.85 14.94
N GLY A 67 -8.68 9.09 13.91
CA GLY A 67 -8.49 9.42 12.49
C GLY A 67 -9.64 10.24 11.93
N GLU A 68 -9.32 11.22 11.08
CA GLU A 68 -10.28 12.12 10.44
C GLU A 68 -11.03 11.43 9.29
N TYR A 69 -10.35 10.53 8.57
CA TYR A 69 -10.86 9.88 7.36
C TYR A 69 -11.18 8.40 7.55
N CYS A 70 -10.40 7.73 8.41
CA CYS A 70 -10.47 6.30 8.68
C CYS A 70 -10.45 6.08 10.20
N PRO A 71 -11.59 6.19 10.89
CA PRO A 71 -11.64 6.04 12.35
C PRO A 71 -11.33 4.62 12.82
N THR A 72 -11.54 3.61 11.96
CA THR A 72 -11.31 2.19 12.26
C THR A 72 -10.66 1.45 11.08
N PRO A 73 -9.36 1.69 10.79
CA PRO A 73 -8.65 1.00 9.71
C PRO A 73 -8.73 -0.53 9.81
N LYS A 74 -8.89 -1.17 8.65
CA LYS A 74 -9.07 -2.63 8.51
C LYS A 74 -7.73 -3.30 8.23
N ILE A 75 -7.01 -3.66 9.29
CA ILE A 75 -5.65 -4.20 9.22
C ILE A 75 -5.71 -5.74 9.14
N GLY A 76 -4.91 -6.34 8.26
CA GLY A 76 -4.81 -7.79 8.15
C GLY A 76 -4.54 -8.44 9.52
N THR A 77 -5.29 -9.49 9.85
CA THR A 77 -5.31 -10.07 11.20
C THR A 77 -3.92 -10.46 11.71
N ALA A 78 -3.08 -11.08 10.88
CA ALA A 78 -1.74 -11.49 11.31
C ALA A 78 -0.83 -10.29 11.64
N ILE A 79 -1.02 -9.15 10.97
CA ILE A 79 -0.29 -7.90 11.25
C ILE A 79 -0.85 -7.23 12.50
N ALA A 80 -2.17 -7.23 12.67
CA ALA A 80 -2.83 -6.74 13.88
C ALA A 80 -2.39 -7.52 15.13
N ASP A 81 -2.10 -8.82 15.00
CA ASP A 81 -1.62 -9.69 16.08
C ASP A 81 -0.09 -9.68 16.28
N ALA A 82 0.69 -9.08 15.39
CA ALA A 82 2.14 -9.04 15.52
C ALA A 82 2.59 -8.13 16.69
N ASP A 83 3.60 -8.55 17.46
CA ASP A 83 4.11 -7.79 18.62
C ASP A 83 5.01 -6.60 18.21
N ILE A 84 5.75 -6.73 17.10
CA ILE A 84 6.74 -5.76 16.61
C ILE A 84 6.61 -5.67 15.09
N ILE A 85 6.70 -4.46 14.54
CA ILE A 85 6.65 -4.21 13.10
C ILE A 85 8.03 -3.83 12.58
N ILE A 86 8.52 -4.52 11.55
CA ILE A 86 9.70 -4.11 10.80
C ILE A 86 9.29 -3.98 9.33
N SER A 87 9.33 -2.76 8.78
CA SER A 87 9.01 -2.53 7.38
C SER A 87 10.28 -2.46 6.53
N MET A 88 10.20 -3.01 5.33
CA MET A 88 11.27 -2.98 4.34
C MET A 88 10.64 -2.68 2.98
N ASN A 89 11.01 -1.56 2.36
CA ASN A 89 10.42 -1.13 1.09
C ASN A 89 11.47 -0.59 0.11
N HIS A 90 11.21 -0.81 -1.17
CA HIS A 90 11.85 -0.05 -2.23
C HIS A 90 11.19 1.34 -2.30
N PHE A 91 11.99 2.40 -2.28
CA PHE A 91 11.54 3.79 -2.39
C PHE A 91 11.51 4.21 -3.86
N LYS A 92 10.31 4.48 -4.39
CA LYS A 92 10.03 4.65 -5.84
C LYS A 92 8.89 5.64 -6.12
N GLY A 93 8.77 6.16 -7.35
CA GLY A 93 7.66 7.03 -7.77
C GLY A 93 6.31 6.31 -7.89
N HIS A 94 5.19 7.01 -7.71
CA HIS A 94 3.84 6.43 -7.76
C HIS A 94 2.83 7.37 -8.42
N GLU A 95 2.03 6.82 -9.32
CA GLU A 95 1.00 7.49 -10.10
C GLU A 95 -0.16 8.14 -9.32
N GLN A 96 -0.35 7.79 -8.05
CA GLN A 96 -1.46 8.30 -7.22
C GLN A 96 -0.98 8.93 -5.91
N THR A 97 0.15 8.47 -5.38
CA THR A 97 0.69 8.91 -4.08
C THR A 97 1.94 9.76 -4.21
N GLY A 98 2.43 9.98 -5.45
CA GLY A 98 3.69 10.65 -5.78
C GLY A 98 4.90 9.74 -5.56
N PHE A 99 5.01 9.10 -4.40
CA PHE A 99 5.99 8.04 -4.15
C PHE A 99 5.42 6.89 -3.32
N GLY A 100 6.16 5.79 -3.24
CA GLY A 100 5.89 4.66 -2.35
C GLY A 100 7.08 4.49 -1.43
N GLY A 101 6.85 4.72 -0.14
CA GLY A 101 7.84 4.63 0.92
C GLY A 101 7.34 3.76 2.07
N ALA A 102 7.86 4.02 3.27
CA ALA A 102 7.50 3.35 4.50
C ALA A 102 6.01 3.51 4.83
N LEU A 103 5.45 4.74 4.73
CA LEU A 103 4.04 4.96 5.03
C LEU A 103 3.12 4.19 4.08
N LYS A 104 3.43 4.16 2.78
CA LYS A 104 2.63 3.37 1.84
C LYS A 104 2.77 1.87 2.09
N ASN A 105 3.96 1.40 2.44
CA ASN A 105 4.20 -0.01 2.76
C ASN A 105 3.41 -0.44 4.00
N LEU A 106 3.39 0.40 5.05
CA LEU A 106 2.61 0.17 6.26
C LEU A 106 1.11 0.31 5.99
N GLY A 107 0.66 1.52 5.60
CA GLY A 107 -0.75 1.83 5.49
C GLY A 107 -1.48 1.00 4.44
N MET A 108 -0.98 0.98 3.21
CA MET A 108 -1.62 0.23 2.12
C MET A 108 -1.25 -1.25 2.11
N GLY A 109 0.01 -1.59 2.39
CA GLY A 109 0.46 -2.98 2.39
C GLY A 109 -0.21 -3.82 3.49
N CYS A 110 -0.41 -3.25 4.68
CA CYS A 110 -1.04 -3.96 5.79
C CYS A 110 -2.57 -3.93 5.79
N ALA A 111 -3.21 -3.09 4.98
CA ALA A 111 -4.66 -3.04 4.85
C ALA A 111 -5.21 -4.33 4.22
N SER A 112 -6.35 -4.83 4.71
CA SER A 112 -7.08 -5.90 4.02
C SER A 112 -7.63 -5.42 2.67
N VAL A 113 -8.17 -6.31 1.84
CA VAL A 113 -8.80 -5.90 0.57
C VAL A 113 -9.93 -4.88 0.81
N GLY A 114 -10.72 -5.04 1.88
CA GLY A 114 -11.73 -4.05 2.27
C GLY A 114 -11.12 -2.72 2.74
N GLY A 115 -9.96 -2.75 3.42
CA GLY A 115 -9.24 -1.53 3.79
C GLY A 115 -8.60 -0.82 2.59
N LYS A 116 -8.06 -1.57 1.63
CA LYS A 116 -7.57 -1.04 0.35
C LYS A 116 -8.68 -0.36 -0.44
N LEU A 117 -9.90 -0.91 -0.41
CA LEU A 117 -11.06 -0.23 -0.99
C LEU A 117 -11.31 1.11 -0.28
N GLU A 118 -11.34 1.15 1.06
CA GLU A 118 -11.56 2.37 1.83
C GLU A 118 -10.48 3.44 1.57
N LEU A 119 -9.22 3.02 1.42
CA LEU A 119 -8.09 3.87 1.03
C LEU A 119 -8.33 4.53 -0.34
N HIS A 120 -8.83 3.78 -1.31
CA HIS A 120 -8.98 4.23 -2.70
C HIS A 120 -10.33 4.86 -3.05
N ALA A 121 -11.39 4.55 -2.31
CA ALA A 121 -12.75 4.91 -2.69
C ALA A 121 -13.22 6.21 -2.01
N SER A 122 -13.91 7.04 -2.79
CA SER A 122 -14.66 8.19 -2.30
C SER A 122 -16.17 7.90 -2.14
N SER A 123 -16.65 6.73 -2.60
CA SER A 123 -18.05 6.29 -2.51
C SER A 123 -18.20 4.77 -2.33
N GLN A 124 -19.43 4.30 -2.13
CA GLN A 124 -19.75 2.87 -1.95
C GLN A 124 -19.47 2.06 -3.24
N PRO A 125 -19.02 0.80 -3.14
CA PRO A 125 -18.67 0.00 -4.32
C PRO A 125 -19.87 -0.18 -5.27
N LYS A 126 -19.58 -0.40 -6.55
CA LYS A 126 -20.59 -0.67 -7.59
C LYS A 126 -20.46 -2.08 -8.16
N ILE A 127 -21.53 -2.55 -8.81
CA ILE A 127 -21.50 -3.79 -9.58
C ILE A 127 -21.39 -3.49 -11.08
N ASP A 128 -20.32 -3.95 -11.70
CA ASP A 128 -20.23 -4.13 -13.14
C ASP A 128 -21.02 -5.39 -13.54
N THR A 129 -22.21 -5.17 -14.11
CA THR A 129 -23.10 -6.24 -14.55
C THR A 129 -22.53 -7.06 -15.71
N GLY A 130 -21.57 -6.51 -16.48
CA GLY A 130 -20.90 -7.20 -17.56
C GLY A 130 -20.11 -8.40 -17.05
N ASN A 131 -19.37 -8.22 -15.96
CA ASN A 131 -18.53 -9.28 -15.39
C ASN A 131 -19.27 -10.13 -14.34
N CYS A 132 -20.41 -9.67 -13.83
CA CYS A 132 -21.17 -10.41 -12.82
C CYS A 132 -21.77 -11.71 -13.39
N ILE A 133 -21.31 -12.88 -12.94
CA ILE A 133 -21.86 -14.17 -13.38
C ILE A 133 -23.05 -14.68 -12.54
N GLY A 134 -23.52 -13.90 -11.56
CA GLY A 134 -24.67 -14.29 -10.73
C GLY A 134 -24.39 -15.45 -9.75
N CYS A 135 -23.14 -15.61 -9.31
CA CYS A 135 -22.71 -16.69 -8.40
C CYS A 135 -23.23 -16.56 -6.96
N ASN A 136 -23.86 -15.42 -6.62
CA ASN A 136 -24.51 -15.16 -5.33
C ASN A 136 -23.56 -15.07 -4.11
N ILE A 137 -22.23 -15.03 -4.30
CA ILE A 137 -21.28 -15.00 -3.18
C ILE A 137 -21.35 -13.69 -2.39
N CYS A 138 -21.44 -12.55 -3.08
CA CYS A 138 -21.53 -11.23 -2.44
C CYS A 138 -22.81 -11.05 -1.63
N VAL A 139 -23.94 -11.62 -2.10
CA VAL A 139 -25.22 -11.64 -1.38
C VAL A 139 -25.08 -12.42 -0.06
N LYS A 140 -24.51 -13.64 -0.12
CA LYS A 140 -24.37 -14.51 1.07
C LYS A 140 -23.50 -13.91 2.18
N HIS A 141 -22.54 -13.06 1.83
CA HIS A 141 -21.57 -12.50 2.77
C HIS A 141 -21.85 -11.03 3.12
N CYS A 142 -22.91 -10.42 2.60
CA CYS A 142 -23.28 -9.07 2.97
C CYS A 142 -23.95 -9.05 4.34
N ALA A 143 -23.22 -8.68 5.40
CA ALA A 143 -23.74 -8.57 6.76
C ALA A 143 -24.91 -7.57 6.90
N HIS A 144 -25.03 -6.63 5.96
CA HIS A 144 -26.07 -5.60 5.94
C HIS A 144 -27.28 -5.95 5.07
N ASN A 145 -27.31 -7.14 4.45
CA ASN A 145 -28.35 -7.53 3.49
C ASN A 145 -28.58 -6.48 2.39
N ALA A 146 -27.50 -5.80 1.98
CA ALA A 146 -27.53 -4.71 1.01
C ALA A 146 -27.40 -5.22 -0.44
N ILE A 147 -27.12 -6.50 -0.67
CA ILE A 147 -26.89 -7.04 -2.02
C ILE A 147 -27.93 -8.12 -2.31
N HIS A 148 -28.53 -8.07 -3.49
CA HIS A 148 -29.47 -9.08 -3.97
C HIS A 148 -29.21 -9.39 -5.45
N LEU A 149 -29.79 -10.48 -5.97
CA LEU A 149 -29.76 -10.76 -7.41
C LEU A 149 -31.04 -10.23 -8.06
N ASN A 150 -30.89 -9.52 -9.17
CA ASN A 150 -32.00 -8.99 -9.96
C ASN A 150 -32.63 -10.08 -10.86
N ALA A 151 -33.57 -9.69 -11.72
CA ALA A 151 -34.28 -10.62 -12.61
C ALA A 151 -33.35 -11.34 -13.60
N GLU A 152 -32.27 -10.68 -14.03
CA GLU A 152 -31.23 -11.23 -14.90
C GLU A 152 -30.15 -12.01 -14.13
N ARG A 153 -30.37 -12.25 -12.83
CA ARG A 153 -29.42 -12.88 -11.90
C ARG A 153 -28.10 -12.10 -11.75
N LYS A 154 -28.10 -10.79 -11.97
CA LYS A 154 -26.96 -9.91 -11.71
C LYS A 154 -27.06 -9.34 -10.30
N ALA A 155 -25.93 -9.13 -9.65
CA ALA A 155 -25.91 -8.54 -8.32
C ALA A 155 -26.26 -7.05 -8.39
N GLU A 156 -27.12 -6.59 -7.48
CA GLU A 156 -27.49 -5.18 -7.31
C GLU A 156 -27.33 -4.78 -5.84
N ILE A 157 -26.87 -3.54 -5.62
CA ILE A 157 -26.61 -2.97 -4.30
C ILE A 157 -27.74 -2.01 -3.94
N ASP A 158 -28.40 -2.28 -2.82
CA ASP A 158 -29.27 -1.36 -2.09
C ASP A 158 -28.39 -0.40 -1.28
N TYR A 159 -28.12 0.77 -1.87
CA TYR A 159 -27.25 1.79 -1.27
C TYR A 159 -27.81 2.40 0.02
N ALA A 160 -29.11 2.26 0.29
CA ALA A 160 -29.69 2.69 1.55
C ALA A 160 -29.27 1.80 2.73
N LYS A 161 -28.84 0.56 2.45
CA LYS A 161 -28.33 -0.41 3.45
C LYS A 161 -26.83 -0.60 3.39
N CYS A 162 -26.21 -0.30 2.25
CA CYS A 162 -24.77 -0.48 2.05
C CYS A 162 -23.99 0.49 2.96
N VAL A 163 -23.07 -0.03 3.77
CA VAL A 163 -22.17 0.80 4.58
C VAL A 163 -20.80 1.00 3.91
N GLY A 164 -20.60 0.50 2.69
CA GLY A 164 -19.34 0.65 1.97
C GLY A 164 -18.19 -0.24 2.46
N CYS A 165 -18.45 -1.31 3.23
CA CYS A 165 -17.39 -2.12 3.86
C CYS A 165 -16.48 -2.92 2.91
N GLY A 166 -16.81 -2.99 1.61
CA GLY A 166 -15.95 -3.61 0.59
C GLY A 166 -15.88 -5.14 0.57
N GLN A 167 -16.62 -5.84 1.44
CA GLN A 167 -16.65 -7.31 1.47
C GLN A 167 -17.04 -7.93 0.12
N CYS A 168 -17.94 -7.29 -0.62
CA CYS A 168 -18.32 -7.75 -1.96
C CYS A 168 -17.17 -7.69 -2.96
N VAL A 169 -16.30 -6.68 -2.87
CA VAL A 169 -15.12 -6.51 -3.72
C VAL A 169 -14.10 -7.60 -3.40
N ALA A 170 -13.79 -7.82 -2.11
CA ALA A 170 -12.86 -8.86 -1.68
C ALA A 170 -13.27 -10.28 -2.12
N LEU A 171 -14.58 -10.57 -2.09
CA LEU A 171 -15.09 -11.90 -2.44
C LEU A 171 -15.30 -12.12 -3.93
N CYS A 172 -15.36 -11.06 -4.74
CA CYS A 172 -15.63 -11.17 -6.16
C CYS A 172 -14.39 -11.60 -6.94
N GLN A 173 -14.38 -12.82 -7.45
CA GLN A 173 -13.30 -13.37 -8.28
C GLN A 173 -13.58 -13.18 -9.79
N HIS A 174 -14.48 -12.26 -10.12
CA HIS A 174 -14.91 -11.99 -11.49
C HIS A 174 -14.88 -10.49 -11.81
N ASP A 175 -14.18 -9.66 -11.04
CA ASP A 175 -14.06 -8.22 -11.29
C ASP A 175 -15.42 -7.51 -11.50
N ALA A 176 -16.46 -8.01 -10.82
CA ALA A 176 -17.81 -7.49 -10.92
C ALA A 176 -18.13 -6.50 -9.80
N ALA A 177 -17.67 -6.74 -8.58
CA ALA A 177 -17.77 -5.74 -7.52
C ALA A 177 -16.48 -4.91 -7.53
N VAL A 178 -16.60 -3.60 -7.77
CA VAL A 178 -15.46 -2.72 -8.05
C VAL A 178 -15.59 -1.38 -7.33
N VAL A 179 -14.47 -0.65 -7.27
CA VAL A 179 -14.45 0.77 -6.88
C VAL A 179 -15.36 1.56 -7.81
N SER A 180 -16.25 2.38 -7.24
CA SER A 180 -17.16 3.26 -7.98
C SER A 180 -16.43 4.50 -8.47
N ASP A 181 -15.96 5.29 -7.52
CA ASP A 181 -15.28 6.58 -7.65
C ASP A 181 -13.98 6.55 -6.86
N TRP A 182 -12.89 6.93 -7.49
CA TRP A 182 -11.57 6.99 -6.88
C TRP A 182 -11.41 8.28 -6.06
N ASP A 183 -10.59 8.22 -5.02
CA ASP A 183 -10.26 9.38 -4.21
C ASP A 183 -9.16 10.24 -4.83
N THR A 184 -9.01 11.47 -4.32
CA THR A 184 -7.90 12.35 -4.74
C THR A 184 -6.57 11.86 -4.20
N SER A 185 -5.45 12.28 -4.80
CA SER A 185 -4.10 11.97 -4.32
C SER A 185 -3.91 12.36 -2.85
N GLU A 186 -4.35 13.56 -2.47
CA GLU A 186 -4.29 14.06 -1.09
C GLU A 186 -5.05 13.17 -0.11
N ARG A 187 -6.33 12.88 -0.40
CA ARG A 187 -7.17 12.06 0.48
C ARG A 187 -6.67 10.64 0.61
N LEU A 188 -6.18 10.05 -0.48
CA LEU A 188 -5.51 8.75 -0.44
C LEU A 188 -4.30 8.79 0.50
N ASN A 189 -3.45 9.81 0.38
CA ASN A 189 -2.27 9.98 1.23
C ASN A 189 -2.65 10.21 2.71
N TYR A 190 -3.71 10.96 3.01
CA TYR A 190 -4.22 11.12 4.38
C TYR A 190 -4.67 9.79 5.00
N LYS A 191 -5.46 9.02 4.24
CA LYS A 191 -5.92 7.70 4.66
C LYS A 191 -4.76 6.71 4.84
N ILE A 192 -3.73 6.76 3.98
CA ILE A 192 -2.50 5.95 4.14
C ILE A 192 -1.79 6.27 5.45
N ALA A 193 -1.65 7.55 5.80
CA ALA A 193 -1.04 7.96 7.06
C ALA A 193 -1.84 7.46 8.28
N GLU A 194 -3.17 7.56 8.24
CA GLU A 194 -4.05 7.03 9.30
C GLU A 194 -3.99 5.50 9.41
N TYR A 195 -3.99 4.78 8.28
CA TYR A 195 -3.78 3.34 8.27
C TYR A 195 -2.39 2.97 8.83
N SER A 196 -1.35 3.75 8.53
CA SER A 196 -0.01 3.53 9.07
C SER A 196 0.00 3.71 10.60
N ALA A 197 -0.67 4.74 11.11
CA ALA A 197 -0.83 4.95 12.54
C ALA A 197 -1.57 3.78 13.21
N ALA A 198 -2.62 3.24 12.58
CA ALA A 198 -3.31 2.05 13.09
C ALA A 198 -2.43 0.78 13.11
N VAL A 199 -1.56 0.58 12.11
CA VAL A 199 -0.62 -0.55 12.08
C VAL A 199 0.39 -0.48 13.22
N LEU A 200 0.90 0.72 13.51
CA LEU A 200 1.97 0.95 14.48
C LEU A 200 1.47 1.20 15.91
N LYS A 201 0.14 1.38 16.08
CA LYS A 201 -0.48 1.68 17.36
C LYS A 201 -0.05 0.69 18.44
N ASP A 202 0.56 1.21 19.51
CA ASP A 202 1.05 0.46 20.67
C ASP A 202 2.10 -0.62 20.35
N LYS A 203 2.80 -0.52 19.21
CA LYS A 203 3.81 -1.49 18.76
C LYS A 203 5.17 -0.83 18.55
N PRO A 204 6.26 -1.41 19.10
CA PRO A 204 7.61 -1.06 18.69
C PRO A 204 7.80 -1.30 17.20
N HIS A 205 8.53 -0.40 16.53
CA HIS A 205 8.73 -0.49 15.10
C HIS A 205 10.07 0.07 14.61
N PHE A 206 10.50 -0.43 13.45
CA PHE A 206 11.71 0.03 12.76
C PHE A 206 11.54 -0.12 11.25
N HIS A 207 12.03 0.87 10.49
CA HIS A 207 11.73 1.01 9.07
C HIS A 207 13.02 1.12 8.26
N ILE A 208 13.07 0.43 7.13
CA ILE A 208 14.21 0.41 6.22
C ILE A 208 13.73 0.69 4.79
N SER A 209 14.24 1.76 4.20
CA SER A 209 13.95 2.14 2.82
C SER A 209 15.19 1.95 1.95
N PHE A 210 15.03 1.25 0.84
CA PHE A 210 16.05 1.06 -0.18
C PHE A 210 15.79 2.08 -1.30
N ILE A 211 16.72 3.01 -1.54
CA ILE A 211 16.59 4.03 -2.58
C ILE A 211 17.45 3.59 -3.78
N MET A 212 17.00 2.54 -4.47
CA MET A 212 17.80 1.87 -5.49
C MET A 212 17.09 1.85 -6.85
N ASN A 213 17.69 2.40 -7.90
CA ASN A 213 17.07 2.41 -9.25
C ASN A 213 15.63 2.94 -9.22
N VAL A 214 15.43 4.12 -8.61
CA VAL A 214 14.11 4.71 -8.39
C VAL A 214 13.38 4.83 -9.72
N SER A 215 12.31 4.06 -9.87
CA SER A 215 11.44 4.05 -11.05
C SER A 215 10.36 5.14 -10.95
N PRO A 216 9.79 5.60 -12.08
CA PRO A 216 8.72 6.58 -12.07
C PRO A 216 7.38 6.00 -11.57
N GLU A 217 7.12 4.72 -11.86
CA GLU A 217 5.86 4.06 -11.48
C GLU A 217 6.03 3.08 -10.32
N CYS A 218 4.89 2.65 -9.78
CA CYS A 218 4.89 1.60 -8.77
C CYS A 218 5.33 0.23 -9.32
N ASP A 219 6.17 -0.49 -8.57
CA ASP A 219 6.59 -1.88 -8.89
C ASP A 219 5.45 -2.90 -8.92
N CYS A 220 4.23 -2.49 -8.57
CA CYS A 220 3.04 -3.32 -8.69
C CYS A 220 2.63 -3.55 -10.16
N TRP A 221 3.07 -2.68 -11.07
CA TRP A 221 2.82 -2.82 -12.50
C TRP A 221 3.70 -3.89 -13.12
N ASN A 222 3.16 -4.59 -14.12
CA ASN A 222 3.92 -5.58 -14.90
C ASN A 222 4.89 -4.95 -15.91
N HIS A 223 4.91 -3.62 -16.00
CA HIS A 223 5.82 -2.83 -16.79
C HIS A 223 6.16 -1.55 -16.01
N ASN A 224 7.38 -1.04 -16.20
CA ASN A 224 7.81 0.24 -15.67
C ASN A 224 8.83 0.84 -16.65
N ASP A 225 8.97 2.15 -16.65
CA ASP A 225 10.02 2.80 -17.42
C ASP A 225 11.40 2.59 -16.76
N ALA A 226 12.46 2.96 -17.46
CA ALA A 226 13.80 2.95 -16.90
C ALA A 226 13.89 3.86 -15.66
N ALA A 227 14.78 3.49 -14.71
CA ALA A 227 15.00 4.27 -13.51
C ALA A 227 15.32 5.74 -13.82
N ILE A 228 14.68 6.64 -13.08
CA ILE A 228 14.89 8.09 -13.20
C ILE A 228 16.10 8.55 -12.36
N ILE A 229 16.44 7.83 -11.29
CA ILE A 229 17.50 8.18 -10.34
C ILE A 229 18.33 6.94 -10.01
N PRO A 230 19.67 7.06 -9.86
CA PRO A 230 20.56 5.93 -9.54
C PRO A 230 20.31 5.37 -8.13
N ASP A 231 21.06 4.32 -7.79
CA ASP A 231 21.15 3.81 -6.43
C ASP A 231 21.81 4.82 -5.48
N LEU A 232 21.07 5.24 -4.44
CA LEU A 232 21.50 6.15 -3.37
C LEU A 232 21.72 5.41 -2.04
N GLY A 233 21.56 4.08 -2.02
CA GLY A 233 21.77 3.22 -0.86
C GLY A 233 20.52 2.98 -0.03
N MET A 234 20.72 2.85 1.28
CA MET A 234 19.68 2.48 2.24
C MET A 234 19.60 3.50 3.36
N LEU A 235 18.37 3.87 3.73
CA LEU A 235 18.09 4.62 4.95
C LEU A 235 17.29 3.74 5.91
N ALA A 236 17.43 4.02 7.21
CA ALA A 236 16.65 3.35 8.23
C ALA A 236 16.33 4.31 9.37
N SER A 237 15.16 4.16 9.98
CA SER A 237 14.69 5.01 11.07
C SER A 237 13.64 4.27 11.91
N ALA A 238 13.51 4.65 13.18
CA ALA A 238 12.34 4.30 13.98
C ALA A 238 11.15 5.22 13.69
N ASP A 239 11.36 6.39 13.07
CA ASP A 239 10.32 7.30 12.63
C ASP A 239 10.07 7.13 11.12
N PRO A 240 8.90 6.61 10.68
CA PRO A 240 8.62 6.37 9.27
C PRO A 240 8.38 7.68 8.48
N VAL A 241 7.95 8.77 9.13
CA VAL A 241 7.72 10.07 8.50
C VAL A 241 9.06 10.71 8.14
N ALA A 242 9.98 10.72 9.11
CA ALA A 242 11.34 11.22 8.91
C ALA A 242 12.08 10.41 7.82
N LEU A 243 11.88 9.09 7.81
CA LEU A 243 12.47 8.20 6.81
C LEU A 243 12.00 8.55 5.39
N ASP A 244 10.68 8.67 5.19
CA ASP A 244 10.13 8.98 3.87
C ASP A 244 10.51 10.39 3.42
N LYS A 245 10.55 11.36 4.34
CA LYS A 245 11.03 12.72 4.03
C LYS A 245 12.49 12.73 3.60
N ALA A 246 13.36 12.04 4.33
CA ALA A 246 14.78 11.94 4.02
C ALA A 246 15.02 11.23 2.67
N CYS A 247 14.27 10.15 2.38
CA CYS A 247 14.32 9.48 1.09
C CYS A 247 13.91 10.41 -0.05
N ALA A 248 12.79 11.14 0.10
CA ALA A 248 12.32 12.08 -0.91
C ALA A 248 13.36 13.19 -1.17
N ASP A 249 13.94 13.76 -0.11
CA ASP A 249 14.95 14.81 -0.24
C ASP A 249 16.22 14.32 -0.94
N LEU A 250 16.71 13.11 -0.63
CA LEU A 250 17.86 12.55 -1.34
C LEU A 250 17.57 12.33 -2.83
N VAL A 251 16.36 11.89 -3.19
CA VAL A 251 15.94 11.76 -4.59
C VAL A 251 15.87 13.12 -5.28
N ILE A 252 15.32 14.13 -4.60
CA ILE A 252 15.24 15.51 -5.10
C ILE A 252 16.63 16.12 -5.30
N GLN A 253 17.59 15.84 -4.42
CA GLN A 253 18.97 16.33 -4.55
C GLN A 253 19.85 15.48 -5.48
N SER A 254 19.41 14.30 -5.91
CA SER A 254 20.17 13.48 -6.85
C SER A 254 20.01 13.97 -8.29
N PRO A 255 21.07 13.93 -9.12
CA PRO A 255 20.93 14.08 -10.56
C PRO A 255 20.16 12.90 -11.15
N ILE A 256 19.37 13.14 -12.21
CA ILE A 256 18.70 12.07 -12.96
C ILE A 256 19.69 11.18 -13.70
N LEU A 257 19.26 9.95 -14.00
CA LEU A 257 19.93 9.12 -14.99
C LEU A 257 19.63 9.66 -16.38
N HIS A 258 20.66 10.05 -17.13
CA HIS A 258 20.50 10.36 -18.55
C HIS A 258 20.38 9.06 -19.35
N GLY A 259 19.31 8.94 -20.14
CA GLY A 259 19.00 7.73 -20.89
C GLY A 259 17.57 7.75 -21.43
N ASN A 260 17.03 6.58 -21.72
CA ASN A 260 15.68 6.44 -22.27
C ASN A 260 14.60 6.37 -21.17
N ASN A 261 14.62 7.27 -20.19
CA ASN A 261 13.54 7.40 -19.19
C ASN A 261 12.69 8.65 -19.43
N VAL A 262 11.52 8.69 -18.78
CA VAL A 262 10.50 9.72 -18.92
C VAL A 262 11.03 11.14 -18.69
N LEU A 263 11.90 11.35 -17.70
CA LEU A 263 12.45 12.69 -17.39
C LEU A 263 13.54 13.09 -18.40
N ALA A 264 14.47 12.19 -18.72
CA ALA A 264 15.58 12.47 -19.62
C ALA A 264 15.12 12.80 -21.05
N LYS A 265 14.00 12.23 -21.51
CA LYS A 265 13.39 12.57 -22.82
C LYS A 265 12.87 14.01 -22.87
N GLY A 266 12.39 14.55 -21.75
CA GLY A 266 11.92 15.94 -21.65
C GLY A 266 13.02 16.94 -21.32
N HIS A 267 14.13 16.47 -20.75
CA HIS A 267 15.19 17.27 -20.16
C HIS A 267 16.59 16.73 -20.54
N GLU A 268 16.87 16.62 -21.83
CA GLU A 268 18.08 15.92 -22.34
C GLU A 268 19.41 16.51 -21.85
N HIS A 269 19.42 17.77 -21.42
CA HIS A 269 20.64 18.50 -21.02
C HIS A 269 20.59 19.02 -19.57
N GLU A 270 19.61 18.60 -18.77
CA GLU A 270 19.45 19.05 -17.39
C GLU A 270 19.58 17.87 -16.42
N ASP A 271 20.29 18.07 -15.30
CA ASP A 271 20.44 17.04 -14.27
C ASP A 271 19.25 16.98 -13.29
N LEU A 272 18.40 18.00 -13.32
CA LEU A 272 17.23 18.18 -12.45
C LEU A 272 17.54 18.08 -10.95
N CYS A 273 18.76 18.45 -10.56
CA CYS A 273 19.17 18.49 -9.16
C CYS A 273 18.40 19.60 -8.42
N GLY A 274 17.78 19.26 -7.29
CA GLY A 274 16.91 20.16 -6.52
C GLY A 274 15.48 20.27 -7.03
N CYS A 275 15.13 19.65 -8.17
CA CYS A 275 13.77 19.61 -8.69
C CYS A 275 12.97 18.47 -8.06
N ASP A 276 11.67 18.70 -7.83
CA ASP A 276 10.74 17.67 -7.38
C ASP A 276 10.37 16.70 -8.51
N LYS A 277 11.18 15.65 -8.63
CA LYS A 277 11.04 14.63 -9.67
C LYS A 277 9.74 13.85 -9.56
N PHE A 278 9.15 13.71 -8.36
CA PHE A 278 7.88 13.02 -8.21
C PHE A 278 6.75 13.83 -8.83
N HIS A 279 6.72 15.14 -8.56
CA HIS A 279 5.75 16.05 -9.16
C HIS A 279 5.97 16.22 -10.67
N MET A 280 7.21 16.21 -11.14
CA MET A 280 7.49 16.28 -12.59
C MET A 280 6.96 15.07 -13.36
N VAL A 281 7.05 13.86 -12.79
CA VAL A 281 6.52 12.64 -13.40
C VAL A 281 4.99 12.56 -13.23
N HIS A 282 4.50 12.91 -12.04
CA HIS A 282 3.10 12.77 -11.64
C HIS A 282 2.54 14.11 -11.11
N PRO A 283 2.23 15.08 -12.00
CA PRO A 283 1.85 16.45 -11.60
C PRO A 283 0.52 16.52 -10.86
N ASP A 284 -0.35 15.52 -11.03
CA ASP A 284 -1.65 15.44 -10.35
C ASP A 284 -1.55 14.83 -8.93
N THR A 285 -0.33 14.62 -8.41
CA THR A 285 -0.09 14.05 -7.08
C THR A 285 0.53 15.06 -6.11
N ASP A 286 0.17 14.93 -4.83
CA ASP A 286 0.80 15.65 -3.72
C ASP A 286 1.27 14.64 -2.66
N TRP A 287 2.54 14.25 -2.76
CA TRP A 287 3.17 13.34 -1.80
C TRP A 287 3.40 14.01 -0.44
N LEU A 288 3.60 15.33 -0.41
CA LEU A 288 3.92 16.08 0.80
C LEU A 288 2.68 16.27 1.68
N ALA A 289 1.49 16.30 1.08
CA ALA A 289 0.21 16.22 1.80
C ALA A 289 0.15 15.03 2.77
N GLY A 290 0.64 13.85 2.35
CA GLY A 290 0.69 12.65 3.19
C GLY A 290 1.58 12.82 4.42
N LEU A 291 2.81 13.32 4.23
CA LEU A 291 3.75 13.53 5.32
C LEU A 291 3.28 14.61 6.30
N ARG A 292 2.69 15.71 5.80
CA ARG A 292 2.08 16.76 6.64
C ARG A 292 0.94 16.21 7.49
N HIS A 293 0.08 15.35 6.93
CA HIS A 293 -1.00 14.72 7.70
C HIS A 293 -0.46 13.73 8.73
N ALA A 294 0.53 12.91 8.35
CA ALA A 294 1.19 11.99 9.27
C ALA A 294 1.82 12.71 10.48
N GLU A 295 2.48 13.84 10.26
CA GLU A 295 3.00 14.70 11.33
C GLU A 295 1.88 15.33 12.16
N LYS A 296 0.82 15.86 11.52
CA LYS A 296 -0.36 16.43 12.19
C LYS A 296 -1.01 15.45 13.16
N ILE A 297 -1.12 14.17 12.80
CA ILE A 297 -1.71 13.11 13.65
C ILE A 297 -0.71 12.50 14.65
N GLY A 298 0.54 12.99 14.68
CA GLY A 298 1.57 12.56 15.63
C GLY A 298 2.20 11.20 15.32
N LEU A 299 2.18 10.75 14.06
CA LEU A 299 2.82 9.50 13.65
C LEU A 299 4.36 9.58 13.64
N GLY A 300 4.89 10.78 13.45
CA GLY A 300 6.32 11.07 13.34
C GLY A 300 6.55 12.53 13.01
N THR A 301 7.79 12.89 12.63
CA THR A 301 8.18 14.24 12.22
C THR A 301 8.85 14.24 10.85
N MET A 302 8.70 15.32 10.09
CA MET A 302 9.48 15.55 8.88
C MET A 302 10.89 16.07 9.17
N ASP A 303 11.19 16.46 10.41
CA ASP A 303 12.54 16.85 10.83
C ASP A 303 13.43 15.62 10.99
N TYR A 304 14.63 15.66 10.41
CA TYR A 304 15.58 14.55 10.50
C TYR A 304 17.04 15.02 10.47
N GLU A 305 17.93 14.18 10.99
CA GLU A 305 19.38 14.31 10.86
C GLU A 305 19.94 13.05 10.18
N LEU A 306 20.76 13.22 9.14
CA LEU A 306 21.41 12.08 8.48
C LEU A 306 22.73 11.72 9.20
N ILE A 307 22.74 10.54 9.80
CA ILE A 307 23.95 9.95 10.41
C ILE A 307 24.50 8.90 9.45
N LYS A 308 25.71 9.15 8.92
CA LYS A 308 26.44 8.16 8.09
C LYS A 308 27.16 7.16 9.00
N ILE A 309 26.95 5.88 8.75
CA ILE A 309 27.55 4.75 9.46
C ILE A 309 28.61 4.09 8.58
#